data_AF-A0A8C1W979-F1
#
_entry.id   AF-A0A8C1W979-F1
#
_cell.length_a   1.000
_cell.length_b   1.000
_cell.length_c   1.000
_cell.angle_alpha   90.00
_cell.angle_beta   90.00
_cell.angle_gamma   90.00
#
_symmetry.space_group_name_H-M   'P 1'
#
loop_
_entity.id
_entity.type
_entity.pdbx_description
1 polymer ?
#
loop_
_entity_poly.entity_id
_entity_poly.type
_entity_poly.pdbx_seq_one_letter_code
_entity_poly.pdbx_strand_id
1 'polypeptide(L)'
;MSKKGNVSWVKPAEPSFLKKFKNDVGFKEGPTVETKKQQMPQFDDDDSGDSDREDEMPQVVVLKKGDLSAEEVMKTKKDTKGSNKDEQPPLDGKIVFKKPVKRSSDKFKGITASSSKKKKSEDGEKKDSKAGVKVKNNSLLSFGGGGGDDDDDEED
;
A
#
# COMPACT_ATOMS: atom_id res chain seq x y z
N MET A 1 -16.25 -27.75 -27.56
CA MET A 1 -15.44 -26.52 -27.38
C MET A 1 -16.27 -25.34 -27.82
N SER A 2 -16.75 -24.51 -26.90
CA SER A 2 -17.54 -23.32 -27.23
C SER A 2 -16.62 -22.27 -27.86
N LYS A 3 -16.90 -21.92 -29.13
CA LYS A 3 -16.26 -20.79 -29.81
C LYS A 3 -16.70 -19.52 -29.08
N LYS A 4 -15.80 -18.97 -28.27
CA LYS A 4 -15.95 -17.66 -27.65
C LYS A 4 -16.16 -16.67 -28.80
N GLY A 5 -17.26 -15.93 -28.80
CA GLY A 5 -17.60 -15.00 -29.88
C GLY A 5 -16.56 -13.88 -29.96
N ASN A 6 -15.90 -13.74 -31.11
CA ASN A 6 -14.95 -12.66 -31.38
C ASN A 6 -15.74 -11.37 -31.66
N VAL A 7 -16.26 -10.72 -30.61
CA VAL A 7 -16.94 -9.43 -30.74
C VAL A 7 -15.95 -8.32 -30.40
N SER A 8 -15.66 -7.45 -31.36
CA SER A 8 -14.87 -6.24 -31.17
C SER A 8 -15.75 -5.01 -31.28
N TRP A 9 -15.58 -4.06 -30.36
CA TRP A 9 -16.25 -2.77 -30.42
C TRP A 9 -15.55 -1.84 -31.42
N VAL A 10 -16.31 -1.28 -32.37
CA VAL A 10 -15.84 -0.25 -33.30
C VAL A 10 -16.57 1.05 -32.97
N LYS A 11 -15.82 2.11 -32.66
CA LYS A 11 -16.40 3.43 -32.41
C LYS A 11 -16.85 4.03 -33.75
N PRO A 12 -18.16 4.26 -33.99
CA PRO A 12 -18.62 4.85 -35.24
C PRO A 12 -18.12 6.29 -35.36
N ALA A 13 -17.90 6.74 -36.60
CA ALA A 13 -17.49 8.11 -36.86
C ALA A 13 -18.61 9.09 -36.45
N GLU A 14 -18.21 10.21 -35.84
CA GLU A 14 -19.17 11.26 -35.49
C GLU A 14 -19.78 11.89 -36.75
N PRO A 15 -21.10 12.12 -36.77
CA PRO A 15 -21.76 12.73 -37.92
C PRO A 15 -21.30 14.18 -38.09
N SER A 16 -21.32 14.66 -39.33
CA SER A 16 -20.76 15.96 -39.73
C SER A 16 -21.37 17.16 -38.97
N PHE A 17 -22.65 17.08 -38.61
CA PHE A 17 -23.32 18.09 -37.79
C PHE A 17 -22.71 18.24 -36.39
N LEU A 18 -22.53 17.12 -35.67
CA LEU A 18 -21.95 17.11 -34.32
C LEU A 18 -20.49 17.59 -34.35
N LYS A 19 -19.73 17.24 -35.40
CA LYS A 19 -18.35 17.71 -35.56
C LYS A 19 -18.26 19.23 -35.74
N LYS A 20 -19.13 19.81 -36.57
CA LYS A 20 -19.21 21.27 -36.78
C LYS A 20 -19.60 21.98 -35.49
N PHE A 21 -20.67 21.50 -34.84
CA PHE A 21 -21.15 22.07 -33.59
C PHE A 21 -20.06 22.07 -32.50
N LYS A 22 -19.36 20.95 -32.29
CA LYS A 22 -18.25 20.85 -31.33
C LYS A 22 -17.12 21.85 -31.62
N ASN A 23 -16.80 22.09 -32.89
CA ASN A 23 -15.79 23.08 -33.27
C ASN A 23 -16.27 24.51 -32.99
N ASP A 24 -17.52 24.83 -33.35
CA ASP A 24 -18.09 26.17 -33.21
C ASP A 24 -18.22 26.59 -31.73
N VAL A 25 -18.57 25.65 -30.85
CA VAL A 25 -18.66 25.89 -29.39
C VAL A 25 -17.33 25.70 -28.65
N GLY A 26 -16.25 25.37 -29.36
CA GLY A 26 -14.92 25.16 -28.77
C GLY A 26 -14.86 23.97 -27.80
N PHE A 27 -15.65 22.92 -28.05
CA PHE A 27 -15.69 21.73 -27.21
C PHE A 27 -14.33 21.03 -27.20
N LYS A 28 -13.73 20.95 -26.00
CA LYS A 28 -12.53 20.14 -25.74
C LYS A 28 -12.98 18.88 -25.02
N GLU A 29 -12.69 17.73 -25.61
CA GLU A 29 -12.98 16.44 -24.97
C GLU A 29 -12.27 16.40 -23.61
N GLY A 30 -13.05 16.17 -22.56
CA GLY A 30 -12.54 16.16 -21.19
C GLY A 30 -11.57 15.01 -20.94
N PRO A 31 -10.94 14.97 -19.75
CA PRO A 31 -10.08 13.86 -19.36
C PRO A 31 -10.81 12.52 -19.54
N THR A 32 -10.34 11.71 -20.47
CA THR A 32 -10.89 10.39 -20.77
C THR A 32 -10.22 9.33 -19.90
N VAL A 33 -10.79 8.12 -19.83
CA VAL A 33 -10.20 7.03 -19.04
C VAL A 33 -8.74 6.73 -19.44
N GLU A 34 -8.39 6.96 -20.71
CA GLU A 34 -7.01 6.81 -21.22
C GLU A 34 -6.05 7.86 -20.66
N THR A 35 -6.51 9.07 -20.29
CA THR A 35 -5.64 10.05 -19.65
C THR A 35 -5.17 9.60 -18.27
N LYS A 36 -5.89 8.67 -17.61
CA LYS A 36 -5.44 8.04 -16.36
C LYS A 36 -4.30 7.02 -16.57
N LYS A 37 -4.15 6.51 -17.79
CA LYS A 37 -3.09 5.56 -18.16
C LYS A 37 -1.85 6.25 -18.73
N GLN A 38 -1.93 7.55 -19.01
CA GLN A 38 -0.77 8.32 -19.42
C GLN A 38 0.23 8.35 -18.26
N GLN A 39 1.45 7.90 -18.53
CA GLN A 39 2.54 7.99 -17.58
C GLN A 39 2.79 9.47 -17.29
N MET A 40 2.55 9.89 -16.04
CA MET A 40 2.88 11.25 -15.63
C MET A 40 4.39 11.47 -15.83
N PRO A 41 4.81 12.71 -16.15
CA PRO A 41 6.21 13.07 -16.08
C PRO A 41 6.79 12.59 -14.75
N GLN A 42 7.94 11.92 -14.77
CA GLN A 42 8.70 11.69 -13.55
C GLN A 42 9.05 13.08 -13.03
N PHE A 43 8.37 13.50 -11.96
CA PHE A 43 8.88 14.57 -11.14
C PHE A 43 10.21 14.08 -10.59
N ASP A 44 11.29 14.82 -10.86
CA ASP A 44 12.52 14.61 -10.12
C ASP A 44 12.18 14.77 -8.64
N ASP A 45 12.61 13.82 -7.80
CA ASP A 45 12.38 13.86 -6.34
C ASP A 45 12.91 15.15 -5.67
N ASP A 46 13.71 15.94 -6.41
CA ASP A 46 14.24 17.24 -6.00
C ASP A 46 13.24 18.41 -6.19
N ASP A 47 12.18 18.22 -6.99
CA ASP A 47 11.15 19.23 -7.29
C ASP A 47 9.79 18.91 -6.62
N SER A 48 9.70 17.77 -5.94
CA SER A 48 8.72 17.57 -4.88
C SER A 48 9.15 18.44 -3.71
N GLY A 49 8.25 19.29 -3.19
CA GLY A 49 8.48 20.25 -2.10
C GLY A 49 8.85 19.64 -0.73
N ASP A 50 9.69 18.62 -0.71
CA ASP A 50 10.35 18.02 0.45
C ASP A 50 11.62 18.78 0.86
N SER A 51 12.00 19.81 0.10
CA SER A 51 12.87 20.86 0.61
C SER A 51 11.99 21.83 1.40
N ASP A 52 11.78 21.55 2.70
CA ASP A 52 11.23 22.50 3.67
C ASP A 52 11.82 23.88 3.35
N ARG A 53 10.99 24.80 2.85
CA ARG A 53 11.43 26.17 2.54
C ARG A 53 11.93 26.81 3.82
N GLU A 54 12.81 27.81 3.70
CA GLU A 54 13.37 28.47 4.88
C GLU A 54 12.27 29.01 5.83
N ASP A 55 11.15 29.45 5.26
CA ASP A 55 9.96 29.94 5.97
C ASP A 55 9.15 28.85 6.69
N GLU A 56 9.29 27.59 6.28
CA GLU A 56 8.57 26.43 6.85
C GLU A 56 9.38 25.75 7.96
N MET A 57 10.66 26.12 8.13
CA MET A 57 11.49 25.57 9.19
C MET A 57 11.05 26.10 10.59
N PRO A 58 11.07 25.26 11.63
CA PRO A 58 10.70 25.68 12.97
C PRO A 58 11.71 26.70 13.53
N GLN A 59 11.20 27.71 14.22
CA GLN A 59 12.03 28.66 14.96
C GLN A 59 12.82 27.93 16.07
N VAL A 60 14.15 28.01 16.01
CA VAL A 60 15.03 27.45 17.06
C VAL A 60 15.28 28.53 18.12
N VAL A 61 14.96 28.22 19.38
CA VAL A 61 15.19 29.11 20.54
C VAL A 61 16.10 28.40 21.54
N VAL A 62 17.22 29.04 21.88
CA VAL A 62 18.21 28.54 22.87
C VAL A 62 17.93 29.20 24.21
N LEU A 63 17.55 28.41 25.22
CA LEU A 63 17.23 28.91 26.57
C LEU A 63 18.33 28.57 27.58
N LYS A 64 19.02 27.45 27.38
CA LYS A 64 20.04 26.92 28.31
C LYS A 64 21.35 26.67 27.60
N LYS A 65 22.45 26.73 28.36
CA LYS A 65 23.79 26.32 27.91
C LYS A 65 23.78 24.79 27.73
N GLY A 66 23.52 24.35 26.50
CA GLY A 66 23.37 22.93 26.14
C GLY A 66 22.31 22.66 25.08
N ASP A 67 21.44 23.63 24.79
CA ASP A 67 20.50 23.51 23.67
C ASP A 67 21.25 23.70 22.33
N LEU A 68 20.80 23.01 21.27
CA LEU A 68 21.39 23.09 19.95
C LEU A 68 21.09 24.44 19.29
N SER A 69 22.12 25.04 18.70
CA SER A 69 21.98 26.22 17.85
C SER A 69 21.43 25.86 16.47
N ALA A 70 20.85 26.84 15.77
CA ALA A 70 20.25 26.63 14.45
C ALA A 70 21.23 25.97 13.45
N GLU A 71 22.51 26.35 13.49
CA GLU A 71 23.53 25.79 12.61
C GLU A 71 23.82 24.30 12.88
N GLU A 72 23.80 23.88 14.14
CA GLU A 72 24.06 22.49 14.53
C GLU A 72 22.89 21.58 14.15
N VAL A 73 21.66 22.09 14.24
CA VAL A 73 20.45 21.40 13.78
C VAL A 73 20.50 21.18 12.26
N MET A 74 20.92 22.18 11.48
CA MET A 74 21.04 22.04 10.02
C MET A 74 22.11 21.01 9.62
N LYS A 75 23.27 21.02 10.29
CA LYS A 75 24.37 20.07 10.02
C LYS A 75 23.93 18.63 10.31
N THR A 76 23.35 18.39 11.49
CA THR A 76 22.86 17.05 11.88
C THR A 76 21.73 16.53 10.99
N LYS A 77 20.79 17.39 10.56
CA LYS A 77 19.76 17.02 9.58
C LYS A 77 20.35 16.60 8.24
N LYS A 78 21.36 17.35 7.74
CA LYS A 78 22.03 17.04 6.46
C LYS A 78 22.76 15.71 6.48
N ASP A 79 23.50 15.43 7.57
CA ASP A 79 24.23 14.16 7.74
C ASP A 79 23.28 12.95 7.86
N THR A 80 22.10 13.16 8.45
CA THR A 80 21.05 12.12 8.58
C THR A 80 20.31 11.88 7.26
N LYS A 81 20.04 12.93 6.47
CA LYS A 81 19.39 12.77 5.15
C LYS A 81 20.31 12.09 4.12
N GLY A 82 21.63 12.27 4.24
CA GLY A 82 22.62 11.59 3.40
C GLY A 82 22.80 10.10 3.69
N SER A 83 22.67 9.68 4.95
CA SER A 83 22.89 8.27 5.37
C SER A 83 21.69 7.34 5.15
N ASN A 84 20.48 7.87 4.93
CA ASN A 84 19.30 7.07 4.57
C ASN A 84 19.29 6.61 3.09
N LYS A 85 20.25 7.05 2.26
CA LYS A 85 20.36 6.58 0.86
C LYS A 85 20.85 5.13 0.74
N ASP A 86 21.46 4.56 1.78
CA ASP A 86 21.93 3.17 1.78
C ASP A 86 20.82 2.15 2.08
N GLU A 87 19.61 2.63 2.44
CA GLU A 87 18.40 1.81 2.61
C GLU A 87 17.40 2.10 1.48
N GLN A 88 17.87 2.26 0.26
CA GLN A 88 16.99 2.27 -0.90
C GLN A 88 16.19 0.95 -0.95
N PRO A 89 14.85 1.00 -1.06
CA PRO A 89 14.08 -0.20 -1.29
C PRO A 89 14.56 -0.84 -2.60
N PRO A 90 14.69 -2.17 -2.67
CA PRO A 90 15.16 -2.83 -3.87
C PRO A 90 14.30 -2.41 -5.06
N LEU A 91 14.94 -1.99 -6.15
CA LEU A 91 14.31 -1.49 -7.38
C LEU A 91 13.27 -2.45 -7.99
N ASP A 92 13.31 -3.73 -7.60
CA ASP A 92 12.41 -4.80 -8.00
C ASP A 92 11.06 -4.81 -7.23
N GLY A 93 10.85 -3.88 -6.28
CA GLY A 93 9.60 -3.77 -5.50
C GLY A 93 9.34 -4.94 -4.55
N LYS A 94 10.25 -5.91 -4.47
CA LYS A 94 10.16 -7.10 -3.60
C LYS A 94 10.69 -6.77 -2.22
N ILE A 95 9.81 -6.79 -1.22
CA ILE A 95 10.18 -6.57 0.18
C ILE A 95 11.04 -7.75 0.67
N VAL A 96 12.29 -7.48 1.05
CA VAL A 96 13.20 -8.45 1.67
C VAL A 96 13.26 -8.24 3.18
N PHE A 97 12.79 -9.24 3.95
CA PHE A 97 12.89 -9.23 5.41
C PHE A 97 14.32 -9.56 5.86
N LYS A 98 15.06 -8.55 6.33
CA LYS A 98 16.34 -8.77 7.02
C LYS A 98 16.06 -9.36 8.40
N LYS A 99 16.70 -10.49 8.73
CA LYS A 99 16.58 -11.06 10.08
C LYS A 99 17.16 -10.05 11.10
N PRO A 100 16.50 -9.84 12.25
CA PRO A 100 17.09 -9.02 13.29
C PRO A 100 18.38 -9.67 13.80
N VAL A 101 19.40 -8.84 14.06
CA VAL A 101 20.60 -9.29 14.75
C VAL A 101 20.18 -9.77 16.15
N LYS A 102 20.58 -10.99 16.51
CA LYS A 102 20.35 -11.52 17.86
C LYS A 102 21.01 -10.56 18.85
N ARG A 103 20.20 -9.83 19.62
CA ARG A 103 20.70 -8.99 20.71
C ARG A 103 21.46 -9.89 21.68
N SER A 104 22.74 -9.61 21.93
CA SER A 104 23.41 -10.16 23.10
C SER A 104 22.59 -9.74 24.31
N SER A 105 22.32 -10.68 25.20
CA SER A 105 21.45 -10.48 26.36
C SER A 105 22.12 -9.54 27.36
N ASP A 106 22.02 -8.23 27.13
CA ASP A 106 22.15 -7.26 28.20
C ASP A 106 20.76 -6.81 28.64
N LYS A 107 20.58 -6.79 29.96
CA LYS A 107 19.28 -6.86 30.64
C LYS A 107 18.39 -5.67 30.28
N PHE A 108 17.40 -5.88 29.43
CA PHE A 108 16.32 -4.93 29.22
C PHE A 108 15.47 -4.86 30.50
N LYS A 109 15.65 -3.81 31.30
CA LYS A 109 14.81 -3.48 32.47
C LYS A 109 13.55 -2.73 32.03
N GLY A 110 12.77 -3.33 31.13
CA GLY A 110 11.54 -2.72 30.59
C GLY A 110 10.41 -3.74 30.52
N ILE A 111 9.35 -3.45 31.27
CA ILE A 111 8.00 -4.08 31.32
C ILE A 111 7.99 -5.62 31.21
N THR A 112 8.12 -6.30 32.34
CA THR A 112 7.90 -7.74 32.44
C THR A 112 6.40 -8.05 32.51
N ALA A 113 5.74 -8.27 31.38
CA ALA A 113 4.40 -8.86 31.37
C ALA A 113 4.51 -10.38 31.62
N SER A 114 4.49 -10.77 32.89
CA SER A 114 4.42 -12.19 33.28
C SER A 114 3.01 -12.70 33.08
N SER A 115 2.77 -13.49 32.03
CA SER A 115 1.60 -14.37 31.97
C SER A 115 2.02 -15.78 32.39
N SER A 116 1.69 -16.14 33.62
CA SER A 116 1.91 -17.48 34.17
C SER A 116 0.79 -18.41 33.71
N LYS A 117 0.95 -19.04 32.54
CA LYS A 117 0.10 -20.19 32.16
C LYS A 117 0.73 -21.48 32.67
N LYS A 118 0.12 -22.05 33.71
CA LYS A 118 0.47 -23.32 34.36
C LYS A 118 0.82 -24.41 33.34
N LYS A 119 1.98 -25.04 33.49
CA LYS A 119 2.26 -26.37 32.92
C LYS A 119 1.52 -27.42 33.75
N LYS A 120 0.73 -28.27 33.08
CA LYS A 120 0.22 -29.52 33.63
C LYS A 120 1.35 -30.56 33.52
N SER A 121 1.66 -31.22 34.62
CA SER A 121 2.63 -32.31 34.74
C SER A 121 2.19 -33.55 33.93
N GLU A 122 3.18 -34.27 33.41
CA GLU A 122 3.03 -35.63 32.91
C GLU A 122 2.44 -36.54 34.00
N ASP A 123 1.29 -37.13 33.71
CA ASP A 123 0.97 -38.51 34.08
C ASP A 123 -0.06 -39.05 33.09
N GLY A 124 0.07 -40.33 32.75
CA GLY A 124 -0.32 -40.89 31.45
C GLY A 124 -1.82 -41.03 31.18
N GLU A 125 -2.17 -41.07 29.89
CA GLU A 125 -3.13 -42.02 29.34
C GLU A 125 -3.05 -42.03 27.81
N LYS A 126 -3.05 -43.24 27.24
CA LYS A 126 -3.03 -43.50 25.80
C LYS A 126 -4.30 -42.93 25.16
N LYS A 127 -4.18 -42.12 24.11
CA LYS A 127 -5.26 -41.94 23.13
C LYS A 127 -4.72 -41.80 21.72
N ASP A 128 -5.37 -42.56 20.86
CA ASP A 128 -4.96 -42.99 19.54
C ASP A 128 -4.59 -41.86 18.58
N SER A 129 -3.47 -42.05 17.89
CA SER A 129 -3.10 -41.33 16.69
C SER A 129 -4.09 -41.66 15.56
N LYS A 130 -5.18 -40.90 15.45
CA LYS A 130 -5.94 -40.87 14.20
C LYS A 130 -5.24 -39.93 13.21
N ALA A 131 -4.62 -40.54 12.20
CA ALA A 131 -4.07 -39.89 11.04
C ALA A 131 -5.06 -38.84 10.50
N GLY A 132 -4.66 -37.57 10.54
CA GLY A 132 -5.45 -36.49 9.97
C GLY A 132 -5.68 -36.74 8.49
N VAL A 133 -6.95 -36.84 8.10
CA VAL A 133 -7.35 -36.93 6.69
C VAL A 133 -6.81 -35.69 5.98
N LYS A 134 -5.84 -35.88 5.09
CA LYS A 134 -5.24 -34.82 4.29
C LYS A 134 -6.26 -34.34 3.27
N VAL A 135 -7.03 -33.33 3.63
CA VAL A 135 -7.96 -32.65 2.72
C VAL A 135 -7.15 -31.89 1.67
N LYS A 136 -7.13 -32.39 0.44
CA LYS A 136 -6.53 -31.71 -0.72
C LYS A 136 -7.62 -30.94 -1.46
N ASN A 137 -8.08 -29.83 -0.89
CA ASN A 137 -8.97 -28.93 -1.61
C ASN A 137 -8.12 -27.91 -2.35
N ASN A 138 -8.16 -27.95 -3.68
CA ASN A 138 -7.53 -26.99 -4.59
C ASN A 138 -8.46 -25.80 -4.92
N SER A 139 -9.55 -25.63 -4.19
CA SER A 139 -10.44 -24.48 -4.29
C SER A 139 -10.79 -24.01 -2.88
N LEU A 140 -10.19 -22.89 -2.47
CA LEU A 140 -10.40 -22.23 -1.17
C LEU A 140 -11.47 -21.14 -1.25
N LEU A 141 -12.21 -21.06 -2.36
CA LEU A 141 -13.25 -20.05 -2.59
C LEU A 141 -14.39 -20.69 -3.39
N SER A 142 -15.44 -21.14 -2.69
CA SER A 142 -16.77 -21.27 -3.29
C SER A 142 -17.62 -20.13 -2.75
N PHE A 143 -17.53 -18.96 -3.40
CA PHE A 143 -18.64 -18.01 -3.31
C PHE A 143 -19.69 -18.49 -4.29
N GLY A 144 -20.68 -19.20 -3.76
CA GLY A 144 -21.73 -19.85 -4.53
C GLY A 144 -22.85 -20.39 -3.65
N GLY A 145 -23.48 -19.53 -2.85
CA GLY A 145 -24.91 -19.62 -2.58
C GLY A 145 -25.48 -18.35 -3.19
N GLY A 146 -26.03 -18.38 -4.41
CA GLY A 146 -27.20 -19.17 -4.77
C GLY A 146 -28.36 -18.17 -4.77
N GLY A 147 -28.53 -17.49 -5.90
CA GLY A 147 -29.67 -16.59 -6.11
C GLY A 147 -30.96 -17.39 -6.37
N GLY A 148 -32.08 -16.67 -6.25
CA GLY A 148 -33.38 -17.08 -6.79
C GLY A 148 -34.51 -17.02 -5.76
N ASP A 149 -35.30 -15.94 -5.82
CA ASP A 149 -36.78 -15.82 -5.79
C ASP A 149 -37.09 -14.37 -5.38
N ASP A 150 -37.47 -13.47 -6.30
CA ASP A 150 -38.83 -13.25 -6.86
C ASP A 150 -39.83 -12.65 -5.85
N ASP A 151 -40.81 -11.91 -6.39
CA ASP A 151 -41.86 -11.06 -5.80
C ASP A 151 -41.48 -9.57 -5.66
N ASP A 152 -41.73 -8.74 -6.69
CA ASP A 152 -42.99 -8.05 -7.01
C ASP A 152 -43.26 -6.83 -6.10
N ASP A 153 -43.23 -5.63 -6.67
CA ASP A 153 -44.45 -4.83 -6.89
C ASP A 153 -44.12 -3.45 -7.50
N GLU A 154 -44.80 -3.19 -8.61
CA GLU A 154 -45.00 -1.89 -9.27
C GLU A 154 -45.71 -0.90 -8.32
N GLU A 155 -45.36 0.38 -8.35
CA GLU A 155 -46.39 1.43 -8.19
C GLU A 155 -46.16 2.53 -9.23
N ASP A 156 -47.26 2.78 -9.95
CA ASP A 156 -47.56 3.72 -11.04
C ASP A 156 -47.48 5.19 -10.59
#